data_AF-A0A372GJF6-F1
#
_entry.id   AF-A0A372GJF6-F1
#
_cell.length_a   1.000
_cell.length_b   1.000
_cell.length_c   1.000
_cell.angle_alpha   90.00
_cell.angle_beta   90.00
_cell.angle_gamma   90.00
#
_symmetry.space_group_name_H-M   'P 1'
#
loop_
_entity.id
_entity.type
_entity.pdbx_description
1 polymer ?
#
loop_
_entity_poly.entity_id
_entity_poly.type
_entity_poly.pdbx_seq_one_letter_code
_entity_poly.pdbx_strand_id
1 'polypeptide(L)'
;MGRWDQGQNTLIHLAKQTGASGEELAGLVRQLIVAAEPLSGKFNGAGKAAFDSFKARSDQICADLKGGLDRVNTGQLGMERAFSGGDQEMADEGSRAMGAANFDGAKFRTA
;
A
#
# COMPACT_ATOMS: atom_id res chain seq x y z
N MET A 1 -10.87 7.44 -20.71
CA MET A 1 -10.38 6.78 -19.49
C MET A 1 -11.48 5.87 -18.97
N GLY A 2 -11.24 4.57 -18.92
CA GLY A 2 -12.24 3.59 -18.47
C GLY A 2 -12.42 3.66 -16.95
N ARG A 3 -13.56 3.18 -16.44
CA ARG A 3 -13.85 3.11 -14.99
C ARG A 3 -12.77 2.35 -14.19
N TRP A 4 -12.10 1.39 -14.82
CA TRP A 4 -11.01 0.60 -14.25
C TRP A 4 -9.74 1.42 -14.00
N ASP A 5 -9.37 2.27 -14.95
CA ASP A 5 -8.22 3.18 -14.88
C ASP A 5 -8.38 4.23 -13.76
N GLN A 6 -9.59 4.77 -13.57
CA GLN A 6 -9.86 5.69 -12.46
C GLN A 6 -9.82 5.03 -11.08
N GLY A 7 -10.31 3.79 -10.96
CA GLY A 7 -10.23 3.02 -9.71
C GLY A 7 -8.78 2.72 -9.31
N GLN A 8 -7.92 2.35 -10.28
CA GLN A 8 -6.51 2.09 -10.06
C GLN A 8 -5.76 3.33 -9.57
N ASN A 9 -5.92 4.46 -10.25
CA ASN A 9 -5.28 5.72 -9.83
C ASN A 9 -5.69 6.12 -8.40
N THR A 10 -6.96 5.91 -8.05
CA THR A 10 -7.47 6.21 -6.70
C THR A 10 -6.82 5.30 -5.64
N LEU A 11 -6.72 4.00 -5.90
CA LEU A 11 -6.08 3.05 -4.99
C LEU A 11 -4.59 3.36 -4.80
N ILE A 12 -3.86 3.64 -5.89
CA ILE A 12 -2.45 4.04 -5.82
C ILE A 12 -2.29 5.32 -5.00
N HIS A 13 -3.19 6.30 -5.18
CA HIS A 13 -3.16 7.55 -4.42
C HIS A 13 -3.40 7.33 -2.92
N LEU A 14 -4.47 6.60 -2.56
CA LEU A 14 -4.80 6.24 -1.18
C LEU A 14 -3.66 5.48 -0.49
N ALA A 15 -3.02 4.57 -1.23
CA ALA A 15 -1.97 3.73 -0.70
C ALA A 15 -0.66 4.52 -0.49
N LYS A 16 -0.33 5.47 -1.37
CA LYS A 16 0.74 6.45 -1.16
C LYS A 16 0.48 7.35 0.04
N GLN A 17 -0.75 7.88 0.17
CA GLN A 17 -1.12 8.69 1.34
C GLN A 17 -1.01 7.90 2.64
N THR A 18 -1.46 6.65 2.65
CA THR A 18 -1.34 5.75 3.82
C THR A 18 0.12 5.52 4.20
N GLY A 19 0.99 5.29 3.22
CA GLY A 19 2.44 5.18 3.40
C GLY A 19 3.04 6.41 4.09
N ALA A 20 2.80 7.59 3.50
CA ALA A 20 3.33 8.86 3.99
C ALA A 20 2.81 9.19 5.41
N SER A 21 1.51 9.07 5.65
CA SER A 21 0.92 9.32 6.98
C SER A 21 1.44 8.35 8.04
N GLY A 22 1.75 7.11 7.66
CA GLY A 22 2.36 6.15 8.58
C GLY A 22 3.81 6.48 8.95
N GLU A 23 4.60 6.95 7.98
CA GLU A 23 5.97 7.44 8.25
C GLU A 23 5.98 8.67 9.16
N GLU A 24 5.07 9.62 8.89
CA GLU A 24 4.87 10.80 9.74
C GLU A 24 4.47 10.40 11.16
N LEU A 25 3.50 9.51 11.32
CA LEU A 25 3.06 9.03 12.63
C LEU A 25 4.20 8.32 13.39
N ALA A 26 4.97 7.47 12.71
CA ALA A 26 6.15 6.84 13.32
C ALA A 26 7.21 7.88 13.72
N GLY A 27 7.37 8.95 12.94
CA GLY A 27 8.20 10.10 13.29
C GLY A 27 7.74 10.80 14.56
N LEU A 28 6.43 11.10 14.67
CA LEU A 28 5.83 11.73 15.85
C LEU A 28 5.95 10.87 17.10
N VAL A 29 5.75 9.55 17.00
CA VAL A 29 5.92 8.64 18.14
C VAL A 29 7.37 8.60 18.61
N ARG A 30 8.35 8.59 17.70
CA ARG A 30 9.77 8.68 18.06
C ARG A 30 10.09 10.00 18.77
N GLN A 31 9.59 11.12 18.26
CA GLN A 31 9.77 12.43 18.91
C GLN A 31 9.15 12.45 20.31
N LEU A 32 7.97 11.84 20.46
CA LEU A 32 7.30 11.73 21.76
C LEU A 32 8.15 10.94 22.75
N ILE A 33 8.75 9.82 22.35
CA ILE A 33 9.64 9.02 23.21
C ILE A 33 10.86 9.85 23.64
N VAL A 34 11.52 10.54 22.71
CA VAL A 34 12.69 11.39 23.00
C VAL A 34 12.33 12.54 23.96
N ALA A 35 11.21 13.22 23.72
CA ALA A 35 10.73 14.29 24.58
C ALA A 35 10.39 13.78 26.00
N ALA A 36 10.01 12.51 26.11
CA ALA A 36 9.65 11.88 27.36
C ALA A 36 10.88 11.42 28.17
N GLU A 37 12.03 11.10 27.57
CA GLU A 37 13.22 10.56 28.26
C GLU A 37 13.69 11.34 29.51
N PRO A 38 13.74 12.69 29.50
CA PRO A 38 14.12 13.48 30.67
C PRO A 38 13.18 13.32 31.86
N LEU A 39 11.93 12.91 31.62
CA LEU A 39 10.94 12.67 32.67
C LEU A 39 11.22 11.36 33.42
N SER A 40 11.87 10.37 32.79
CA SER A 40 12.19 9.10 33.45
C SER A 40 13.15 9.27 34.65
N GLY A 41 14.03 10.27 34.59
CA GLY A 41 14.93 10.65 35.69
C GLY A 41 14.23 11.46 36.80
N LYS A 42 13.00 11.93 36.55
CA LYS A 42 12.19 12.67 37.53
C LYS A 42 11.15 11.79 38.23
N PHE A 43 10.88 10.59 37.71
CA PHE A 43 9.94 9.66 38.31
C PHE A 43 10.64 8.58 39.14
N ASN A 44 10.09 8.30 40.33
CA ASN A 44 10.53 7.22 41.23
C ASN A 44 9.36 6.25 41.48
N GLY A 45 9.68 4.97 41.76
CA GLY A 45 8.69 3.94 42.09
C GLY A 45 7.64 3.72 40.99
N ALA A 46 6.36 3.82 41.33
CA ALA A 46 5.24 3.57 40.40
C ALA A 46 5.24 4.49 39.17
N GLY A 47 5.73 5.74 39.31
CA GLY A 47 5.81 6.67 38.18
C GLY A 47 6.83 6.23 37.12
N LYS A 48 7.95 5.63 37.54
CA LYS A 48 8.95 5.07 36.63
C LYS A 48 8.39 3.86 35.90
N ALA A 49 7.71 2.96 36.61
CA ALA A 49 7.08 1.78 36.01
C ALA A 49 6.00 2.15 34.96
N ALA A 50 5.21 3.20 35.23
CA ALA A 50 4.24 3.72 34.27
C ALA A 50 4.91 4.31 33.02
N PHE A 51 6.01 5.05 33.22
CA PHE A 51 6.81 5.61 32.14
C PHE A 51 7.46 4.53 31.27
N ASP A 52 8.07 3.52 31.88
CA ASP A 52 8.69 2.40 31.18
C ASP A 52 7.64 1.61 30.37
N SER A 53 6.44 1.43 30.93
CA SER A 53 5.29 0.83 30.22
C SER A 53 4.82 1.68 29.04
N PHE A 54 4.80 3.00 29.19
CA PHE A 54 4.48 3.93 28.11
C PHE A 54 5.50 3.84 26.96
N LYS A 55 6.80 3.80 27.28
CA LYS A 55 7.87 3.65 26.29
C LYS A 55 7.74 2.33 25.54
N ALA A 56 7.59 1.21 26.26
CA ALA A 56 7.42 -0.11 25.66
C ALA A 56 6.20 -0.20 24.71
N ARG A 57 5.06 0.39 25.10
CA ARG A 57 3.87 0.45 24.24
C ARG A 57 4.10 1.33 23.00
N SER A 58 4.80 2.44 23.16
CA SER A 58 5.12 3.35 22.05
C SER A 58 6.06 2.68 21.04
N ASP A 59 7.07 1.95 21.51
CA ASP A 59 7.97 1.15 20.66
C ASP A 59 7.20 0.06 19.91
N GLN A 60 6.29 -0.64 20.58
CA GLN A 60 5.42 -1.64 19.95
C GLN A 60 4.53 -1.02 18.87
N ILE A 61 3.89 0.12 19.15
CA ILE A 61 3.06 0.83 18.17
C ILE A 61 3.89 1.22 16.94
N CYS A 62 5.12 1.71 17.13
CA CYS A 62 6.05 2.01 16.03
C CYS A 62 6.37 0.76 15.19
N ALA A 63 6.63 -0.38 15.83
CA ALA A 63 6.91 -1.64 15.15
C ALA A 63 5.69 -2.14 14.36
N ASP A 64 4.51 -2.08 14.96
CA ASP A 64 3.25 -2.48 14.32
C ASP A 64 2.89 -1.58 13.15
N LEU A 65 3.11 -0.27 13.28
CA LEU A 65 2.96 0.71 12.19
C LEU A 65 3.89 0.35 11.04
N LYS A 66 5.17 0.12 11.31
CA LYS A 66 6.14 -0.27 10.28
C LYS A 66 5.71 -1.56 9.57
N GLY A 67 5.33 -2.59 10.33
CA GLY A 67 4.86 -3.85 9.76
C GLY A 67 3.56 -3.69 8.96
N GLY A 68 2.66 -2.81 9.38
CA GLY A 68 1.44 -2.45 8.65
C GLY A 68 1.75 -1.75 7.32
N LEU A 69 2.67 -0.78 7.33
CA LEU A 69 3.10 -0.06 6.14
C LEU A 69 3.80 -0.98 5.14
N ASP A 70 4.66 -1.89 5.63
CA ASP A 70 5.33 -2.87 4.78
C ASP A 70 4.32 -3.81 4.10
N ARG A 71 3.25 -4.21 4.81
CA ARG A 71 2.13 -4.98 4.22
C ARG A 71 1.37 -4.19 3.16
N VAL A 72 1.08 -2.92 3.43
CA VAL A 72 0.42 -2.03 2.46
C VAL A 72 1.28 -1.88 1.21
N ASN A 73 2.58 -1.66 1.34
CA ASN A 73 3.51 -1.55 0.23
C ASN A 73 3.61 -2.86 -0.58
N THR A 74 3.67 -4.01 0.11
CA THR A 74 3.65 -5.32 -0.54
C THR A 74 2.34 -5.57 -1.30
N GLY A 75 1.21 -5.19 -0.71
CA GLY A 75 -0.10 -5.26 -1.36
C GLY A 75 -0.19 -4.38 -2.61
N GLN A 76 0.40 -3.17 -2.57
CA GLN A 76 0.49 -2.29 -3.74
C GLN A 76 1.29 -2.92 -4.88
N LEU A 77 2.48 -3.45 -4.59
CA LEU A 77 3.31 -4.13 -5.59
C LEU A 77 2.62 -5.38 -6.16
N GLY A 78 1.87 -6.09 -5.32
CA GLY A 78 1.04 -7.22 -5.76
C GLY A 78 -0.07 -6.80 -6.71
N MET A 79 -0.80 -5.73 -6.39
CA MET A 79 -1.84 -5.17 -7.26
C MET A 79 -1.27 -4.68 -8.59
N GLU A 80 -0.16 -3.93 -8.57
CA GLU A 80 0.48 -3.41 -9.78
C GLU A 80 0.91 -4.54 -10.73
N ARG A 81 1.46 -5.64 -10.19
CA ARG A 81 1.77 -6.83 -11.00
C ARG A 81 0.52 -7.53 -11.51
N ALA A 82 -0.50 -7.69 -10.68
CA ALA A 82 -1.74 -8.35 -11.10
C ALA A 82 -2.43 -7.60 -12.24
N PHE A 83 -2.44 -6.27 -12.18
CA PHE A 83 -3.02 -5.44 -13.24
C PHE A 83 -2.17 -5.42 -14.51
N SER A 84 -0.86 -5.18 -14.42
CA SER A 84 0.00 -5.18 -15.61
C SER A 84 0.05 -6.55 -16.30
N GLY A 85 0.08 -7.63 -15.52
CA GLY A 85 -0.02 -9.00 -16.05
C GLY A 85 -1.38 -9.25 -16.70
N GLY A 86 -2.48 -8.86 -16.04
CA GLY A 86 -3.83 -9.05 -16.57
C GLY A 86 -4.12 -8.27 -17.85
N ASP A 87 -3.64 -7.03 -17.97
CA ASP A 87 -3.77 -6.23 -19.19
C ASP A 87 -3.03 -6.87 -20.37
N GLN A 88 -1.82 -7.40 -20.12
CA GLN A 88 -1.04 -8.11 -21.14
C GLN A 88 -1.70 -9.43 -21.54
N GLU A 89 -2.23 -10.19 -20.57
CA GLU A 89 -2.99 -11.41 -20.84
C GLU A 89 -4.24 -11.12 -21.67
N MET A 90 -4.96 -10.04 -21.36
CA MET A 90 -6.16 -9.64 -22.10
C MET A 90 -5.84 -9.16 -23.52
N ALA A 91 -4.71 -8.48 -23.71
CA ALA A 91 -4.22 -8.06 -25.02
C ALA A 91 -3.79 -9.27 -25.87
N ASP A 92 -3.11 -10.24 -25.27
CA ASP A 92 -2.69 -11.48 -25.93
C ASP A 92 -3.90 -12.33 -26.32
N GLU A 93 -4.86 -12.49 -25.40
CA GLU A 93 -6.11 -13.22 -25.66
C GLU A 93 -6.95 -12.53 -26.73
N GLY A 94 -7.06 -11.20 -26.68
CA GLY A 94 -7.72 -10.43 -27.74
C GLY A 94 -7.04 -10.59 -29.10
N SER A 95 -5.70 -10.58 -29.14
CA SER A 95 -4.93 -10.80 -30.36
C SER A 95 -5.09 -12.21 -30.91
N ARG A 96 -5.12 -13.23 -30.04
CA ARG A 96 -5.39 -14.63 -30.43
C ARG A 96 -6.83 -14.81 -30.92
N ALA A 97 -7.81 -14.25 -30.22
CA ALA A 97 -9.21 -14.29 -30.62
C ALA A 97 -9.43 -13.57 -31.95
N MET A 98 -8.75 -12.44 -32.19
CA MET A 98 -8.75 -11.75 -33.49
C MET A 98 -8.06 -12.57 -34.58
N GLY A 99 -6.92 -13.21 -34.28
CA GLY A 99 -6.23 -14.10 -35.23
C GLY A 99 -7.03 -15.37 -35.56
N ALA A 100 -7.82 -15.87 -34.61
CA ALA A 100 -8.72 -17.00 -34.79
C ALA A 100 -10.06 -16.61 -35.44
N ALA A 101 -10.42 -15.32 -35.44
CA ALA A 101 -11.60 -14.82 -36.12
C ALA A 101 -11.40 -14.94 -37.64
N ASN A 102 -12.20 -15.79 -38.27
CA ASN A 102 -12.14 -16.02 -39.70
C ASN A 102 -12.79 -14.84 -40.46
N PHE A 103 -11.98 -13.85 -40.85
CA PHE A 103 -12.42 -12.72 -41.69
C PHE A 103 -12.67 -13.09 -43.15
N ASP A 104 -12.39 -14.33 -43.57
CA ASP A 104 -12.48 -14.75 -44.97
C ASP A 104 -13.95 -14.86 -45.45
N GLY A 105 -14.90 -15.06 -44.53
CA GLY A 105 -16.34 -14.96 -44.81
C GLY A 105 -16.89 -13.53 -44.93
N ALA A 106 -16.10 -12.51 -44.57
CA ALA A 106 -16.46 -11.09 -44.64
C ALA A 106 -15.94 -10.38 -45.90
N LYS A 107 -15.34 -11.11 -46.85
CA LYS A 107 -15.12 -10.59 -48.20
C LYS A 107 -16.49 -10.44 -48.87
N PHE A 108 -16.94 -9.21 -49.03
CA PHE A 108 -18.13 -8.90 -49.83
C PHE A 108 -18.02 -9.62 -51.17
N ARG A 109 -18.88 -10.62 -51.39
CA ARG A 109 -19.24 -11.06 -52.73
C ARG A 109 -19.89 -9.86 -53.41
N THR A 110 -19.12 -9.08 -54.14
CA THR A 110 -19.65 -8.21 -55.18
C THR A 110 -20.20 -9.12 -56.27
N ALA A 111 -21.53 -9.25 -56.29
CA ALA A 111 -22.27 -9.88 -57.37
C ALA A 111 -22.19 -9.03 -58.65
#